data_AF-A0A452VKC9-F1
#
_entry.id   AF-A0A452VKC9-F1
#
_cell.length_a   1.000
_cell.length_b   1.000
_cell.length_c   1.000
_cell.angle_alpha   90.00
_cell.angle_beta   90.00
_cell.angle_gamma   90.00
#
_symmetry.space_group_name_H-M   'P 1'
#
loop_
_entity.id
_entity.type
_entity.pdbx_description
1 polymer ?
#
loop_
_entity_poly.entity_id
_entity_poly.type
_entity_poly.pdbx_seq_one_letter_code
_entity_poly.pdbx_strand_id
1 'polypeptide(L)'
;MPCPAVALKLLRRDSVLRTTFLREFCVGRCVSSHPGLLQTLAGPLQTPRHFAFAQEYAPYGDLSGMLKERVRRVGKKRGLGLGWE
;
A
#
# COMPACT_ATOMS: atom_id res chain seq x y z
N MET A 1 5.87 -22.75 -8.76
CA MET A 1 5.81 -21.28 -8.82
C MET A 1 5.13 -20.80 -7.54
N PRO A 2 5.81 -20.10 -6.62
CA PRO A 2 5.15 -19.53 -5.44
C PRO A 2 4.12 -18.47 -5.89
N CYS A 3 3.00 -18.38 -5.17
CA CYS A 3 2.02 -17.31 -5.40
C CYS A 3 2.68 -15.96 -5.08
N PRO A 4 2.51 -14.93 -5.94
CA PRO A 4 3.07 -13.61 -5.66
C PRO A 4 2.41 -13.00 -4.42
N ALA A 5 3.20 -12.33 -3.59
CA ALA A 5 2.67 -11.53 -2.48
C ALA A 5 1.90 -10.32 -3.03
N VAL A 6 0.79 -9.99 -2.37
CA VAL A 6 -0.08 -8.86 -2.75
C VAL A 6 -0.46 -8.06 -1.52
N ALA A 7 -0.74 -6.77 -1.70
CA ALA A 7 -1.40 -5.96 -0.70
C ALA A 7 -2.92 -6.05 -0.90
N LEU A 8 -3.68 -6.32 0.15
CA LEU A 8 -5.15 -6.33 0.08
C LEU A 8 -5.69 -5.05 0.73
N LYS A 9 -6.30 -4.17 -0.08
CA LYS A 9 -7.04 -3.04 0.47
C LYS A 9 -8.43 -3.52 0.89
N LEU A 10 -8.71 -3.49 2.19
CA LEU A 10 -9.97 -3.95 2.78
C LEU A 10 -10.71 -2.76 3.40
N LEU A 11 -11.94 -2.51 2.95
CA LEU A 11 -12.77 -1.40 3.42
C LEU A 11 -14.10 -1.93 3.94
N ARG A 12 -14.55 -1.47 5.11
CA ARG A 12 -15.85 -1.86 5.65
C ARG A 12 -16.99 -1.18 4.88
N ARG A 13 -18.07 -1.92 4.63
CA ARG A 13 -19.23 -1.45 3.86
C ARG A 13 -20.08 -0.42 4.59
N ASP A 14 -20.00 -0.38 5.91
CA ASP A 14 -20.68 0.61 6.76
C ASP A 14 -19.94 1.96 6.81
N SER A 15 -18.70 2.00 6.32
CA SER A 15 -17.81 3.17 6.46
C SER A 15 -17.50 3.83 5.11
N VAL A 16 -17.72 3.13 3.99
CA VAL A 16 -17.38 3.61 2.64
C VAL A 16 -18.53 3.28 1.69
N LEU A 17 -18.94 4.28 0.90
CA LEU A 17 -19.92 4.09 -0.17
C LEU A 17 -19.34 3.19 -1.27
N ARG A 18 -20.19 2.30 -1.82
CA ARG A 18 -19.80 1.41 -2.92
C ARG A 18 -19.23 2.17 -4.13
N THR A 19 -19.81 3.33 -4.45
CA THR A 19 -19.35 4.18 -5.55
C THR A 19 -17.96 4.74 -5.31
N THR A 20 -17.64 5.15 -4.08
CA THR A 20 -16.29 5.61 -3.69
C THR A 20 -15.27 4.49 -3.85
N PHE A 21 -15.59 3.29 -3.36
CA PHE A 21 -14.74 2.11 -3.52
C PHE A 21 -14.51 1.77 -5.00
N LEU A 22 -15.58 1.70 -5.80
CA LEU A 22 -15.48 1.38 -7.23
C LEU A 22 -14.70 2.45 -7.99
N ARG A 23 -14.87 3.73 -7.66
CA ARG A 23 -14.11 4.83 -8.25
C ARG A 23 -12.62 4.64 -8.01
N GLU A 24 -12.23 4.34 -6.78
CA GLU A 24 -10.83 4.08 -6.45
C GLU A 24 -10.28 2.87 -7.23
N PHE A 25 -11.00 1.74 -7.21
CA PHE A 25 -10.61 0.54 -7.94
C PHE A 25 -10.44 0.81 -9.44
N CYS A 26 -11.41 1.48 -10.08
CA CYS A 26 -11.39 1.76 -11.51
C CYS A 26 -10.26 2.72 -11.88
N VAL A 27 -10.05 3.81 -11.11
CA VAL A 27 -8.95 4.73 -11.35
C VAL A 27 -7.62 4.01 -11.21
N GLY A 28 -7.43 3.24 -10.13
CA GLY A 28 -6.22 2.45 -9.89
C GLY A 28 -5.94 1.48 -11.04
N ARG A 29 -6.97 0.75 -11.51
CA ARG A 29 -6.90 -0.12 -12.69
C ARG A 29 -6.43 0.60 -13.95
N CYS A 30 -7.01 1.76 -14.25
CA CYS A 30 -6.74 2.51 -15.47
C CYS A 30 -5.29 3.01 -15.55
N VAL A 31 -4.66 3.27 -14.40
CA VAL A 31 -3.30 3.82 -14.32
C VAL A 31 -2.23 2.75 -14.03
N SER A 32 -2.61 1.49 -13.81
CA SER A 32 -1.70 0.39 -13.44
C SER A 32 -0.56 0.12 -14.43
N SER A 33 -0.64 0.60 -15.68
CA SER A 33 0.44 0.40 -16.65
C SER A 33 1.68 1.26 -16.36
N HIS A 34 1.56 2.29 -15.52
CA HIS A 34 2.67 3.18 -15.23
C HIS A 34 3.59 2.59 -14.14
N PRO A 35 4.91 2.43 -14.39
CA PRO A 35 5.85 1.89 -13.40
C PRO A 35 6.06 2.74 -12.13
N GLY A 36 5.57 3.98 -12.09
CA GLY A 36 5.65 4.85 -10.91
C GLY A 36 4.45 4.70 -9.97
N LEU A 37 3.47 3.87 -10.32
CA LEU A 37 2.23 3.68 -9.57
C LEU A 37 2.07 2.19 -9.24
N LEU A 38 1.57 1.90 -8.04
CA LEU A 38 1.28 0.52 -7.64
C LEU A 38 0.16 -0.05 -8.49
N GLN A 39 0.38 -1.24 -9.04
CA GLN A 39 -0.63 -1.89 -9.86
C GLN A 39 -1.83 -2.31 -9.03
N THR A 40 -3.04 -1.97 -9.48
CA THR A 40 -4.28 -2.55 -8.97
C THR A 40 -4.59 -3.87 -9.72
N LEU A 41 -4.69 -4.98 -8.98
CA LEU A 41 -4.81 -6.35 -9.49
C LEU A 41 -6.26 -6.78 -9.71
N ALA A 42 -6.45 -7.81 -10.53
CA ALA A 42 -7.72 -8.21 -11.16
C ALA A 42 -8.87 -8.41 -10.17
N GLY A 43 -10.03 -7.81 -10.47
CA GLY A 43 -11.31 -8.07 -9.81
C GLY A 43 -11.46 -7.42 -8.43
N PRO A 44 -12.47 -6.55 -8.23
CA PRO A 44 -12.85 -6.18 -6.89
C PRO A 44 -13.59 -7.37 -6.24
N LEU A 45 -13.29 -7.62 -4.97
CA LEU A 45 -13.95 -8.61 -4.13
C LEU A 45 -14.98 -7.93 -3.23
N GLN A 46 -16.06 -8.63 -2.92
CA GLN A 46 -17.08 -8.16 -2.00
C GLN A 46 -17.51 -9.28 -1.07
N THR A 47 -17.70 -8.93 0.19
CA THR A 47 -18.31 -9.78 1.22
C THR A 47 -19.53 -9.05 1.80
N PRO A 48 -20.31 -9.67 2.71
CA PRO A 48 -21.39 -8.97 3.40
C PRO A 48 -20.91 -7.73 4.18
N ARG A 49 -19.66 -7.73 4.66
CA ARG A 49 -19.12 -6.67 5.53
C ARG A 49 -18.06 -5.78 4.89
N HIS A 50 -17.43 -6.22 3.80
CA HIS A 50 -16.29 -5.51 3.22
C HIS A 50 -16.35 -5.41 1.69
N PHE A 51 -15.75 -4.34 1.18
CA PHE A 51 -15.24 -4.25 -0.18
C PHE A 51 -13.72 -4.46 -0.14
N ALA A 52 -13.16 -5.13 -1.15
CA ALA A 52 -11.72 -5.31 -1.22
C ALA A 52 -11.18 -5.33 -2.65
N PHE A 53 -9.93 -4.95 -2.84
CA PHE A 53 -9.19 -5.26 -4.06
C PHE A 53 -7.71 -5.48 -3.74
N ALA A 54 -7.06 -6.31 -4.55
CA ALA A 54 -5.63 -6.57 -4.40
C ALA A 54 -4.81 -5.53 -5.19
N GLN A 55 -3.62 -5.24 -4.70
CA GLN A 55 -2.63 -4.37 -5.30
C GLN A 55 -1.25 -5.03 -5.26
N GLU A 56 -0.35 -4.54 -6.08
CA GLU A 56 1.08 -4.84 -5.99
C GLU A 56 1.59 -4.62 -4.57
N TYR A 57 2.39 -5.57 -4.09
CA TYR A 57 3.01 -5.50 -2.78
C TYR A 57 4.28 -4.64 -2.83
N ALA A 58 4.32 -3.58 -2.05
CA ALA A 58 5.50 -2.73 -1.86
C ALA A 58 6.34 -3.24 -0.67
N PRO A 59 7.46 -3.96 -0.87
CA PRO A 59 8.19 -4.63 0.20
C PRO A 59 8.84 -3.69 1.22
N TYR A 60 9.10 -2.44 0.84
CA TYR A 60 9.70 -1.43 1.71
C TYR A 60 8.66 -0.50 2.36
N GLY A 61 7.37 -0.77 2.15
CA GLY A 61 6.30 0.08 2.66
C GLY A 61 6.32 1.48 2.04
N ASP A 62 5.97 2.49 2.84
CA ASP A 62 5.94 3.88 2.39
C ASP A 62 7.33 4.54 2.36
N LEU A 63 7.47 5.55 1.50
CA LEU A 63 8.74 6.24 1.29
C LEU A 63 9.23 6.96 2.56
N SER A 64 8.33 7.52 3.37
CA SER A 64 8.72 8.24 4.60
C SER A 64 9.30 7.26 5.62
N GLY A 65 8.65 6.12 5.83
CA GLY A 65 9.12 5.03 6.67
C GLY A 65 10.49 4.54 6.22
N MET A 66 10.66 4.26 4.92
CA MET A 66 11.94 3.83 4.35
C MET A 66 13.07 4.85 4.60
N LEU A 67 12.80 6.14 4.39
CA LEU A 67 13.78 7.20 4.59
C LEU A 67 14.15 7.36 6.07
N LYS A 68 13.17 7.38 6.97
CA LYS A 68 13.39 7.45 8.43
C LYS A 68 14.27 6.30 8.91
N GLU A 69 13.97 5.09 8.45
CA GLU A 69 14.74 3.90 8.81
C GLU A 69 16.19 3.99 8.31
N ARG A 70 16.39 4.49 7.09
CA ARG A 70 17.72 4.69 6.50
C ARG A 70 18.53 5.74 7.26
N VAL A 71 17.92 6.87 7.61
CA VAL A 71 18.56 7.92 8.42
C VAL A 71 18.96 7.36 9.79
N ARG A 72 18.07 6.61 10.45
CA ARG A 72 18.36 5.94 11.72
C ARG A 72 19.56 4.99 11.60
N ARG A 73 19.62 4.19 10.52
CA ARG A 73 20.74 3.27 10.26
C ARG A 73 22.06 4.00 10.03
N VAL A 74 22.04 5.12 9.28
CA VAL A 74 23.24 5.94 9.05
C VAL A 74 23.71 6.61 10.34
N GLY A 75 22.80 7.18 11.14
CA GLY A 75 23.12 7.76 12.44
C GLY A 75 23.74 6.74 13.40
N LYS A 76 23.16 5.52 13.47
CA LYS A 76 23.71 4.41 14.26
C LYS A 76 25.10 3.97 13.78
N LYS A 77 25.35 3.93 12.47
CA LYS A 77 26.68 3.62 11.90
C LYS A 77 27.72 4.70 12.19
N ARG A 78 27.31 5.95 12.37
CA ARG A 78 28.20 7.09 12.63
C ARG A 78 28.41 7.39 14.13
N GLY A 79 27.87 6.56 15.03
CA GLY A 79 27.98 6.79 16.48
C GLY A 79 27.27 8.07 16.95
N LEU A 80 26.39 8.65 16.13
CA LEU A 80 25.58 9.80 16.50
C LEU A 80 24.31 9.27 17.16
N GLY A 81 24.38 9.06 18.48
CA GLY A 81 23.20 8.89 19.31
C GLY A 81 22.36 10.17 19.21
N LEU A 82 21.23 10.09 18.50
CA LEU A 82 20.28 11.19 18.43
C LEU A 82 19.56 11.29 19.78
N GLY A 83 20.18 11.98 20.73
CA GLY A 83 19.47 12.56 21.87
C GLY A 83 18.62 13.71 21.33
N TRP A 84 17.31 13.54 21.40
CA TRP A 84 16.36 14.65 21.37
C TRP A 84 15.68 14.64 22.74
N GLU A 85 16.29 15.37 23.67
CA GLU A 85 15.64 15.92 24.86
C GLU A 85 16.00 17.42 24.90
#